data_AF-A0A358IW56-F1
#
_entry.id   AF-A0A358IW56-F1
#
_cell.length_a   1.000
_cell.length_b   1.000
_cell.length_c   1.000
_cell.angle_alpha   90.00
_cell.angle_beta   90.00
_cell.angle_gamma   90.00
#
_symmetry.space_group_name_H-M   'P 1'
#
loop_
_entity.id
_entity.type
_entity.pdbx_description
1 polymer ?
#
loop_
_entity_poly.entity_id
_entity_poly.type
_entity_poly.pdbx_seq_one_letter_code
_entity_poly.pdbx_strand_id
1 'polypeptide(L)'
;MAFSNVLGFVAAKIPPRTSLRQFYAFALIVEANSLGKSIIISDLKEIAGDDDTGEPIFGQSIGRSYQLLMEPTKRDPDGLGWIKLETDEDDQRRKIVRLTAEGERIASHISRTLRQVKEKDVDVSG
;
A
#
# COMPACT_ATOMS: atom_id res chain seq x y z
N MET A 1 8.51 -17.96 -9.77
CA MET A 1 7.57 -18.24 -8.66
C MET A 1 7.48 -17.16 -7.57
N ALA A 2 8.34 -16.13 -7.51
CA ALA A 2 8.21 -15.17 -6.41
C ALA A 2 6.98 -14.27 -6.50
N PHE A 3 6.51 -13.94 -7.71
CA PHE A 3 5.29 -13.16 -7.86
C PHE A 3 4.09 -13.87 -7.22
N SER A 4 3.89 -15.16 -7.50
CA SER A 4 2.84 -15.96 -6.84
C SER A 4 3.06 -16.10 -5.33
N ASN A 5 4.31 -16.14 -4.85
CA ASN A 5 4.60 -16.20 -3.41
C ASN A 5 4.27 -14.87 -2.71
N VAL A 6 4.58 -13.73 -3.33
CA VAL A 6 4.19 -12.41 -2.84
C VAL A 6 2.67 -12.31 -2.77
N LEU A 7 1.98 -12.68 -3.86
CA LEU A 7 0.52 -12.65 -3.89
C LEU A 7 -0.09 -13.60 -2.86
N GLY A 8 0.45 -14.81 -2.70
CA GLY A 8 0.00 -15.76 -1.69
C GLY A 8 0.21 -15.27 -0.25
N PHE A 9 1.37 -14.65 0.02
CA PHE A 9 1.65 -14.03 1.32
C PHE A 9 0.67 -12.90 1.65
N VAL A 10 0.45 -11.99 0.69
CA VAL A 10 -0.49 -10.87 0.87
C VAL A 10 -1.92 -11.38 1.00
N ALA A 11 -2.34 -12.34 0.17
CA ALA A 11 -3.67 -12.93 0.21
C ALA A 11 -3.98 -13.58 1.57
N ALA A 12 -2.98 -14.16 2.24
CA ALA A 12 -3.13 -14.74 3.58
C ALA A 12 -3.25 -13.69 4.71
N LYS A 13 -3.08 -12.40 4.41
CA LYS A 13 -3.05 -11.31 5.39
C LYS A 13 -4.14 -10.26 5.18
N ILE A 14 -4.87 -10.32 4.07
CA ILE A 14 -5.97 -9.41 3.76
C ILE A 14 -7.33 -10.12 3.91
N PRO A 15 -8.41 -9.40 4.25
CA PRO A 15 -9.74 -9.99 4.30
C PRO A 15 -10.22 -10.52 2.93
N PRO A 16 -11.16 -11.47 2.92
CA PRO A 16 -11.84 -11.88 1.70
C PRO A 16 -12.44 -10.67 0.97
N ARG A 17 -12.40 -10.69 -0.37
CA ARG A 17 -12.93 -9.62 -1.25
C ARG A 17 -12.18 -8.28 -1.18
N THR A 18 -10.97 -8.26 -0.63
CA THR A 18 -10.06 -7.13 -0.83
C THR A 18 -9.78 -6.96 -2.32
N SER A 19 -10.00 -5.76 -2.85
CA SER A 19 -9.82 -5.45 -4.27
C SER A 19 -8.35 -5.20 -4.61
N LEU A 20 -7.97 -5.43 -5.87
CA LEU A 20 -6.64 -5.09 -6.36
C LEU A 20 -6.31 -3.60 -6.20
N ARG A 21 -7.32 -2.72 -6.34
CA ARG A 21 -7.17 -1.27 -6.14
C ARG A 21 -6.84 -0.92 -4.68
N GLN A 22 -7.41 -1.61 -3.70
CA GLN A 22 -7.04 -1.43 -2.29
C GLN A 22 -5.58 -1.83 -2.03
N PHE A 23 -5.15 -2.96 -2.61
CA PHE A 23 -3.75 -3.37 -2.51
C PHE A 23 -2.81 -2.41 -3.26
N TYR A 24 -3.24 -1.87 -4.40
CA TYR A 24 -2.48 -0.87 -5.15
C TYR A 24 -2.31 0.42 -4.36
N ALA A 25 -3.34 0.89 -3.65
CA ALA A 25 -3.22 2.04 -2.74
C ALA A 25 -2.14 1.80 -1.67
N PHE A 26 -2.07 0.59 -1.11
CA PHE A 26 -0.99 0.24 -0.18
C PHE A 26 0.40 0.31 -0.84
N ALA A 27 0.55 -0.20 -2.06
CA ALA A 27 1.82 -0.15 -2.78
C ALA A 27 2.30 1.30 -3.01
N LEU A 28 1.41 2.21 -3.40
CA LEU A 28 1.72 3.63 -3.57
C LEU A 28 2.16 4.29 -2.25
N ILE A 29 1.49 3.96 -1.15
CA ILE A 29 1.85 4.46 0.18
C ILE A 29 3.24 3.96 0.59
N VAL A 30 3.52 2.68 0.36
CA VAL A 30 4.83 2.07 0.64
C VAL A 30 5.92 2.76 -0.16
N GLU A 31 5.72 2.97 -1.46
CA GLU A 31 6.67 3.67 -2.31
C GLU A 31 6.94 5.09 -1.80
N ALA A 32 5.90 5.89 -1.56
CA ALA A 32 6.03 7.25 -1.06
C ALA A 32 6.79 7.31 0.27
N ASN A 33 6.46 6.43 1.22
CA ASN A 33 7.13 6.34 2.52
C ASN A 33 8.60 5.92 2.37
N SER A 34 8.91 4.97 1.48
CA SER A 34 10.29 4.53 1.24
C SER A 34 11.18 5.62 0.64
N LEU A 35 10.58 6.57 -0.09
CA LEU A 35 11.24 7.75 -0.65
C LEU A 35 11.30 8.93 0.34
N GLY A 36 10.80 8.77 1.56
CA GLY A 36 10.72 9.83 2.56
C GLY A 36 9.71 10.93 2.22
N LYS A 37 8.79 10.69 1.27
CA LYS A 37 7.78 11.68 0.87
C LYS A 37 6.68 11.76 1.94
N SER A 38 6.22 12.97 2.22
CA SER A 38 5.05 13.23 3.07
C SER A 38 3.83 13.40 2.17
N ILE A 39 3.06 12.33 1.99
CA ILE A 39 1.83 12.34 1.18
C ILE A 39 0.58 12.37 2.05
N ILE A 40 -0.47 13.03 1.57
CA ILE A 40 -1.82 12.97 2.14
C ILE A 40 -2.74 12.10 1.26
N ILE A 41 -3.95 11.82 1.74
CA ILE A 41 -4.91 10.93 1.06
C ILE A 41 -5.30 11.45 -0.33
N SER A 42 -5.39 12.76 -0.54
CA SER A 42 -5.70 13.33 -1.86
C SER A 42 -4.59 13.05 -2.89
N ASP A 43 -3.33 13.09 -2.47
CA ASP A 43 -2.17 12.88 -3.35
C ASP A 43 -2.19 11.49 -3.97
N LEU A 44 -2.71 10.49 -3.25
CA LEU A 44 -2.82 9.12 -3.76
C LEU A 44 -3.68 9.03 -5.04
N LYS A 45 -4.70 9.90 -5.20
CA LYS A 45 -5.47 9.95 -6.45
C LYS A 45 -4.63 10.49 -7.60
N GLU A 46 -3.89 11.56 -7.34
CA GLU A 46 -3.04 12.20 -8.33
C GLU A 46 -1.90 11.28 -8.77
N ILE A 47 -1.30 10.56 -7.81
CA ILE A 47 -0.23 9.60 -8.07
C ILE A 47 -0.74 8.39 -8.85
N ALA A 48 -1.94 7.90 -8.53
CA ALA A 48 -2.50 6.74 -9.20
C ALA A 48 -2.88 7.03 -10.67
N GLY A 49 -3.34 8.25 -10.95
CA GLY A 49 -3.80 8.64 -12.28
C GLY A 49 -5.11 7.97 -12.70
N ASP A 50 -5.27 7.84 -14.02
CA ASP A 50 -6.48 7.33 -14.67
C ASP A 50 -6.28 5.90 -15.19
N ASP A 51 -7.37 5.16 -15.35
CA ASP A 51 -7.39 3.85 -15.99
C ASP A 51 -7.48 3.94 -17.51
N ASP A 52 -7.52 2.79 -18.19
CA ASP A 52 -7.53 2.71 -19.65
C ASP A 52 -8.75 3.36 -20.32
N THR A 53 -9.78 3.74 -19.54
CA THR A 53 -10.97 4.45 -20.02
C THR A 53 -10.90 5.97 -19.81
N GLY A 54 -9.84 6.46 -19.16
CA GLY A 54 -9.67 7.86 -18.78
C GLY A 54 -10.38 8.24 -17.48
N GLU A 55 -10.83 7.26 -16.69
CA GLU A 55 -11.46 7.50 -15.38
C GLU A 55 -10.45 7.30 -14.25
N PRO A 56 -10.52 8.06 -13.13
CA PRO A 56 -9.57 7.91 -12.03
C PRO A 56 -9.50 6.47 -11.49
N ILE A 57 -8.29 5.91 -11.27
CA ILE A 57 -8.13 4.51 -10.83
C ILE A 57 -8.89 4.22 -9.53
N PHE A 58 -8.93 5.17 -8.59
CA PHE A 58 -9.67 5.05 -7.33
C PHE A 58 -11.10 5.60 -7.40
N GLY A 59 -11.56 5.97 -8.59
CA GLY A 59 -12.83 6.64 -8.83
C GLY A 59 -12.97 7.98 -8.10
N GLN A 60 -14.21 8.41 -7.95
CA GLN A 60 -14.55 9.70 -7.34
C GLN A 60 -14.17 9.79 -5.84
N SER A 61 -14.00 8.66 -5.14
CA SER A 61 -13.62 8.65 -3.71
C SER A 61 -12.62 7.54 -3.39
N ILE A 62 -11.45 7.95 -2.88
CA ILE A 62 -10.41 7.03 -2.42
C ILE A 62 -10.72 6.42 -1.04
N GLY A 63 -11.76 6.91 -0.34
CA GLY A 63 -12.08 6.51 1.04
C GLY A 63 -12.04 5.00 1.26
N ARG A 64 -12.72 4.24 0.40
CA ARG A 64 -12.79 2.77 0.50
C ARG A 64 -11.48 2.07 0.13
N SER A 65 -10.63 2.71 -0.66
CA SER A 65 -9.36 2.14 -1.13
C SER A 65 -8.31 2.10 -0.03
N TYR A 66 -8.29 3.07 0.89
CA TYR A 66 -7.31 3.12 1.98
C TYR A 66 -7.87 2.75 3.36
N GLN A 67 -9.19 2.85 3.58
CA GLN A 67 -9.80 2.58 4.90
C GLN A 67 -9.43 1.20 5.46
N LEU A 68 -9.45 0.17 4.61
CA LEU A 68 -9.04 -1.18 5.00
C LEU A 68 -7.60 -1.24 5.54
N LEU A 69 -6.71 -0.35 5.10
CA LEU A 69 -5.30 -0.34 5.50
C LEU A 69 -5.11 0.28 6.89
N MET A 70 -6.07 1.07 7.36
CA MET A 70 -6.01 1.76 8.66
C MET A 70 -6.18 0.78 9.82
N GLU A 71 -5.87 1.25 11.04
CA GLU A 71 -6.16 0.48 12.25
C GLU A 71 -7.65 0.11 12.37
N PRO A 72 -7.96 -1.10 12.85
CA PRO A 72 -9.34 -1.52 13.05
C PRO A 72 -10.03 -0.64 14.09
N THR A 73 -11.30 -0.33 13.82
CA THR A 73 -12.14 0.49 14.69
C THR A 73 -13.42 -0.27 15.04
N LYS A 74 -14.19 0.23 16.01
CA LYS A 74 -15.53 -0.34 16.30
C LYS A 74 -16.47 -0.34 15.09
N ARG A 75 -16.31 0.63 14.17
CA ARG A 75 -17.13 0.75 12.95
C ARG A 75 -16.59 -0.10 11.80
N ASP A 76 -15.27 -0.34 11.80
CA ASP A 76 -14.56 -1.05 10.75
C ASP A 76 -13.56 -2.01 11.40
N PRO A 77 -14.03 -3.18 11.88
CA PRO A 77 -13.22 -4.11 12.65
C PRO A 77 -12.21 -4.88 11.79
N ASP A 78 -12.35 -4.83 10.46
CA ASP A 78 -11.50 -5.54 9.49
C ASP A 78 -10.26 -4.73 9.07
N GLY A 79 -10.07 -3.54 9.65
CA GLY A 79 -8.90 -2.71 9.41
C GLY A 79 -7.60 -3.47 9.69
N LEU A 80 -6.64 -3.35 8.77
CA LEU A 80 -5.39 -4.10 8.78
C LEU A 80 -4.32 -3.50 9.72
N GLY A 81 -4.43 -2.21 10.04
CA GLY A 81 -3.44 -1.49 10.84
C GLY A 81 -2.07 -1.38 10.16
N TRP A 82 -2.03 -1.36 8.84
CA TRP A 82 -0.78 -1.24 8.06
C TRP A 82 -0.36 0.21 7.84
N ILE A 83 -1.31 1.14 7.93
CA ILE A 83 -1.06 2.57 7.82
C ILE A 83 -1.68 3.34 8.98
N LYS A 84 -1.16 4.53 9.22
CA LYS A 84 -1.69 5.52 10.16
C LYS A 84 -1.69 6.91 9.52
N LEU A 85 -2.50 7.79 10.08
CA LEU A 85 -2.52 9.21 9.73
C LEU A 85 -1.84 10.00 10.83
N GLU A 86 -0.73 10.64 10.50
CA GLU A 86 -0.02 11.54 11.40
C GLU A 86 -0.34 12.98 11.05
N THR A 87 -0.47 13.82 12.08
CA THR A 87 -0.64 15.26 11.88
C THR A 87 0.70 15.86 11.49
N ASP A 88 0.72 16.67 10.44
CA ASP A 88 1.90 17.44 10.02
C ASP A 88 2.25 18.48 11.10
N GLU A 89 3.53 18.59 11.46
CA GLU A 89 4.01 19.51 12.50
C GLU A 89 3.89 20.98 12.06
N ASP A 90 4.01 21.25 10.76
CA ASP A 90 3.95 22.59 10.18
C ASP A 90 2.50 23.01 9.85
N ASP A 91 1.60 22.05 9.59
CA ASP A 91 0.18 22.29 9.35
C ASP A 91 -0.70 21.21 9.97
N GLN A 92 -1.28 21.51 11.14
CA GLN A 92 -2.13 20.57 11.86
C GLN A 92 -3.40 20.12 11.12
N ARG A 93 -3.76 20.78 10.00
CA ARG A 93 -4.88 20.38 9.15
C ARG A 93 -4.50 19.27 8.17
N ARG A 94 -3.20 19.06 7.93
CA ARG A 94 -2.69 18.03 7.02
C ARG A 94 -2.49 16.72 7.78
N LYS A 95 -3.07 15.66 7.23
CA LYS A 95 -2.91 14.29 7.74
C LYS A 95 -2.06 13.49 6.78
N ILE A 96 -0.79 13.31 7.14
CA ILE A 96 0.20 12.57 6.38
C ILE A 96 -0.04 11.08 6.58
N VAL A 97 0.02 10.33 5.49
CA VAL A 97 -0.11 8.87 5.49
C VAL A 97 1.26 8.24 5.77
N ARG A 98 1.35 7.47 6.85
CA ARG A 98 2.55 6.73 7.24
C ARG A 98 2.29 5.25 7.35
N LEU A 99 3.34 4.45 7.13
CA LEU A 99 3.31 3.04 7.48
C LEU A 99 3.35 2.88 9.00
N THR A 100 2.67 1.86 9.50
CA THR A 100 2.91 1.34 10.86
C THR A 100 4.07 0.35 10.82
N ALA A 101 4.55 -0.09 11.99
CA ALA A 101 5.53 -1.17 12.07
C ALA A 101 5.06 -2.45 11.36
N GLU A 102 3.75 -2.74 11.41
CA GLU A 102 3.17 -3.87 10.69
C GLU A 102 3.18 -3.63 9.17
N GLY A 103 2.80 -2.44 8.72
CA GLY A 103 2.89 -2.05 7.30
C GLY A 103 4.32 -2.16 6.75
N GLU A 104 5.30 -1.68 7.49
CA GLU A 104 6.73 -1.81 7.16
C GLU A 104 7.17 -3.27 7.07
N ARG A 105 6.69 -4.13 7.98
CA ARG A 105 6.98 -5.57 7.97
C ARG A 105 6.42 -6.24 6.72
N ILE A 106 5.18 -5.90 6.32
CA ILE A 106 4.55 -6.40 5.09
C ILE A 106 5.34 -5.91 3.87
N ALA A 107 5.63 -4.62 3.77
CA ALA A 107 6.41 -4.03 2.67
C ALA A 107 7.80 -4.67 2.53
N SER A 108 8.49 -4.88 3.66
CA SER A 108 9.81 -5.50 3.71
C SER A 108 9.77 -6.98 3.30
N HIS A 109 8.70 -7.71 3.62
CA HIS A 109 8.53 -9.08 3.14
C HIS A 109 8.33 -9.12 1.63
N ILE A 110 7.45 -8.25 1.10
CA ILE A 110 7.22 -8.13 -0.35
C ILE A 110 8.53 -7.82 -1.08
N SER A 111 9.26 -6.80 -0.64
CA SER A 111 10.52 -6.38 -1.26
C SER A 111 11.58 -7.48 -1.28
N ARG A 112 11.78 -8.19 -0.15
CA ARG A 112 12.73 -9.30 -0.06
C ARG A 112 12.37 -10.45 -0.99
N THR A 113 11.11 -10.85 -1.01
CA THR A 113 10.64 -11.96 -1.86
C THR A 113 10.80 -11.62 -3.35
N LEU A 114 10.59 -10.35 -3.74
CA LEU A 114 10.85 -9.89 -5.11
C LEU A 114 12.35 -9.85 -5.45
N ARG A 115 13.20 -9.39 -4.53
CA ARG A 115 14.66 -9.30 -4.76
C ARG A 115 15.34 -10.66 -4.90
N GLN A 116 14.91 -11.68 -4.14
CA GLN A 116 15.48 -13.03 -4.20
C GLN A 116 15.36 -13.71 -5.58
N VAL A 117 14.50 -13.20 -6.48
CA VAL A 117 14.47 -13.66 -7.88
C VAL A 117 15.58 -13.03 -8.70
N LYS A 118 15.82 -11.73 -8.49
CA LYS A 118 16.77 -10.96 -9.27
C LYS A 118 18.20 -11.47 -9.14
N GLU A 119 18.55 -12.02 -7.97
CA GLU A 119 19.86 -12.65 -7.73
C GLU A 119 19.97 -14.05 -8.36
N LYS A 120 18.90 -14.85 -8.33
CA LYS A 120 18.90 -16.19 -8.93
C LYS A 120 18.97 -16.19 -10.46
N ASP A 121 18.43 -15.17 -11.12
CA ASP A 121 18.51 -15.06 -12.59
C ASP A 121 19.89 -14.61 -13.08
N VAL A 122 20.68 -13.96 -12.22
CA VAL A 122 22.05 -13.52 -12.53
C VAL A 122 23.05 -14.68 -12.42
N ASP A 123 22.90 -15.56 -11.42
CA ASP A 123 23.80 -16.71 -11.22
C ASP A 123 23.63 -17.84 -12.26
N VAL A 124 22.51 -17.87 -13.01
CA VAL A 124 22.26 -18.89 -14.06
C VAL A 124 22.79 -18.45 -15.43
N SER A 125 23.19 -17.18 -15.57
CA SER A 125 23.67 -16.59 -16.83
C SER A 125 25.18 -16.28 -16.84
N GLY A 126 25.92 -16.73 -15.81
CA GLY A 126 27.37 -16.52 -15.64
C GLY A 126 28.19 -17.76 -15.94
#